data_AF-A0A435HAV8-F1
#
_entry.id   AF-A0A435HAV8-F1
#
_cell.length_a   1.000
_cell.length_b   1.000
_cell.length_c   1.000
_cell.angle_alpha   90.00
_cell.angle_beta   90.00
_cell.angle_gamma   90.00
#
_symmetry.space_group_name_H-M   'P 1'
#
loop_
_entity.id
_entity.type
_entity.pdbx_description
1 polymer ?
#
loop_
_entity_poly.entity_id
_entity_poly.type
_entity_poly.pdbx_seq_one_letter_code
_entity_poly.pdbx_strand_id
1 'polypeptide(L)'
;MTLAASRAIRLCGTEQVEPPLRTLRAGPLSVDFDNGALRYIRLDGIEILRGISFLVRDENWGTATAVLDDLHIDERLDVFSVAYRATCSATSGRLVYQVRISGSSDGALAFAAEAEPETDLLTNRTGFIVLHPIEALAGKPVKVLHEDGHDELSLFPDHIDPKCPFTDIRALSHEIAPGIWATCTMDGDAFEMEDQRNWSDASYKTYVRPLRRPWPYRLPKGQKFTQVVRLHVSGTLRAGASENRNPLIDLTIGRPVGQVPRVGVGVAGDEARHALESPELLRRMAPQWMVCQVDLRFGHGHDELESYAALARLTGAGVVLEIITKGTLDPFGELAPVADAVHTIGLKLEAVSVFPAQDMKSVQPGA
;
A
#
# COMPACT_ATOMS: atom_id res chain seq x y z
N MET A 1 8.48 -17.75 -31.05
CA MET A 1 9.69 -17.64 -30.22
C MET A 1 9.37 -16.72 -29.05
N THR A 2 9.02 -17.26 -27.89
CA THR A 2 8.87 -16.45 -26.69
C THR A 2 10.27 -16.06 -26.22
N LEU A 3 10.60 -14.77 -26.31
CA LEU A 3 11.81 -14.24 -25.70
C LEU A 3 11.77 -14.62 -24.21
N ALA A 4 12.79 -15.33 -23.74
CA ALA A 4 12.90 -15.65 -22.33
C ALA A 4 12.86 -14.34 -21.54
N ALA A 5 12.00 -14.28 -20.52
CA ALA A 5 11.92 -13.12 -19.64
C ALA A 5 13.31 -12.76 -19.08
N SER A 6 13.61 -11.47 -19.00
CA SER A 6 14.89 -11.00 -18.48
C SER A 6 15.08 -11.46 -17.03
N ARG A 7 16.31 -11.30 -16.51
CA ARG A 7 16.56 -11.57 -15.08
C ARG A 7 15.76 -10.61 -14.19
N ALA A 8 15.61 -9.35 -14.60
CA ALA A 8 14.85 -8.35 -13.85
C ALA A 8 13.37 -8.73 -13.76
N ILE A 9 12.73 -9.10 -14.88
CA ILE A 9 11.34 -9.59 -14.89
C ILE A 9 11.19 -10.85 -14.03
N ARG A 10 12.15 -11.78 -14.07
CA ARG A 10 12.08 -13.02 -13.27
C ARG A 10 12.22 -12.80 -11.77
N LEU A 11 12.97 -11.79 -11.34
CA LEU A 11 13.23 -11.53 -9.92
C LEU A 11 12.26 -10.49 -9.34
N CYS A 12 11.88 -9.50 -10.13
CA CYS A 12 11.19 -8.30 -9.68
C CYS A 12 9.86 -8.04 -10.41
N GLY A 13 9.53 -8.82 -11.45
CA GLY A 13 8.31 -8.63 -12.24
C GLY A 13 8.32 -7.40 -13.16
N THR A 14 9.42 -6.64 -13.23
CA THR A 14 9.55 -5.43 -14.05
C THR A 14 10.96 -5.25 -14.60
N GLU A 15 11.10 -4.55 -15.72
CA GLU A 15 12.40 -4.05 -16.23
C GLU A 15 12.81 -2.72 -15.57
N GLN A 16 11.89 -2.09 -14.83
CA GLN A 16 12.16 -0.83 -14.16
C GLN A 16 13.24 -1.02 -13.10
N VAL A 17 14.30 -0.24 -13.21
CA VAL A 17 15.41 -0.20 -12.26
C VAL A 17 15.11 0.87 -11.22
N GLU A 18 15.20 0.53 -9.94
CA GLU A 18 15.14 1.53 -8.88
C GLU A 18 16.43 2.35 -8.85
N PRO A 19 16.35 3.70 -8.84
CA PRO A 19 17.53 4.53 -8.67
C PRO A 19 18.15 4.30 -7.29
N PRO A 20 19.48 4.44 -7.15
CA PRO A 20 20.14 4.29 -5.86
C PRO A 20 19.65 5.36 -4.88
N LEU A 21 19.44 4.95 -3.62
CA LEU A 21 19.14 5.86 -2.52
C LEU A 21 20.31 6.82 -2.27
N ARG A 22 20.00 8.08 -1.99
CA ARG A 22 21.00 9.06 -1.52
C ARG A 22 20.78 9.36 -0.05
N THR A 23 21.70 8.92 0.81
CA THR A 23 21.67 9.29 2.23
C THR A 23 22.10 10.75 2.41
N LEU A 24 21.29 11.53 3.13
CA LEU A 24 21.59 12.90 3.57
C LEU A 24 21.79 12.92 5.08
N ARG A 25 22.70 13.79 5.56
CA ARG A 25 23.05 13.88 6.99
C ARG A 25 23.05 15.31 7.50
N ALA A 26 22.68 15.46 8.77
CA ALA A 26 22.85 16.68 9.55
C ALA A 26 23.14 16.25 10.99
N GLY A 27 24.41 16.30 11.41
CA GLY A 27 24.86 15.73 12.68
C GLY A 27 24.39 14.27 12.87
N PRO A 28 23.64 13.95 13.94
CA PRO A 28 23.11 12.61 14.20
C PRO A 28 21.89 12.23 13.33
N LEU A 29 21.24 13.19 12.66
CA LEU A 29 20.11 12.93 11.78
C LEU A 29 20.60 12.38 10.44
N SER A 30 19.98 11.30 9.97
CA SER A 30 20.20 10.78 8.62
C SER A 30 18.90 10.32 7.98
N VAL A 31 18.76 10.57 6.67
CA VAL A 31 17.58 10.17 5.88
C VAL A 31 18.03 9.65 4.52
N ASP A 32 17.32 8.70 3.95
CA ASP A 32 17.56 8.22 2.59
C ASP A 32 16.58 8.91 1.63
N PHE A 33 17.10 9.81 0.78
CA PHE A 33 16.31 10.49 -0.25
C PHE A 33 16.09 9.56 -1.44
N ASP A 34 14.82 9.40 -1.84
CA ASP A 34 14.37 8.47 -2.87
C ASP A 34 13.26 9.06 -3.74
N ASN A 35 13.62 9.52 -4.94
CA ASN A 35 12.69 10.07 -5.92
C ASN A 35 11.66 11.07 -5.33
N GLY A 36 12.12 11.98 -4.46
CA GLY A 36 11.29 12.96 -3.77
C GLY A 36 10.69 12.48 -2.44
N ALA A 37 10.74 11.19 -2.13
CA ALA A 37 10.41 10.69 -0.79
C ALA A 37 11.63 10.72 0.14
N LEU A 38 11.34 10.66 1.43
CA LEU A 38 12.33 10.36 2.48
C LEU A 38 12.05 8.96 3.00
N ARG A 39 13.08 8.12 3.10
CA ARG A 39 13.02 6.78 3.67
C ARG A 39 13.97 6.68 4.84
N TYR A 40 13.61 5.79 5.77
CA TYR A 40 14.43 5.41 6.91
C TYR A 40 15.06 6.60 7.67
N ILE A 41 14.21 7.48 8.17
CA ILE A 41 14.59 8.66 8.92
C ILE A 41 15.10 8.21 10.29
N ARG A 42 16.39 8.45 10.55
CA ARG A 42 17.10 7.95 11.71
C ARG A 42 17.78 9.06 12.50
N LEU A 43 17.86 8.91 13.81
CA LEU A 43 18.65 9.74 14.70
C LEU A 43 19.64 8.85 15.48
N ASP A 44 20.93 9.11 15.31
CA ASP A 44 22.03 8.26 15.80
C ASP A 44 21.86 6.77 15.38
N GLY A 45 21.24 6.51 14.23
CA GLY A 45 20.97 5.16 13.74
C GLY A 45 19.67 4.50 14.26
N ILE A 46 18.97 5.10 15.23
CA ILE A 46 17.64 4.66 15.64
C ILE A 46 16.63 5.14 14.60
N GLU A 47 15.86 4.21 14.02
CA GLU A 47 14.80 4.55 13.06
C GLU A 47 13.60 5.19 13.77
N ILE A 48 13.33 6.45 13.44
CA ILE A 48 12.21 7.22 13.98
C ILE A 48 10.98 7.06 13.08
N LEU A 49 11.17 7.24 11.77
CA LEU A 49 10.12 7.09 10.77
C LEU A 49 10.64 6.24 9.62
N ARG A 50 9.80 5.33 9.12
CA ARG A 50 10.12 4.48 7.97
C ARG A 50 10.11 5.29 6.68
N GLY A 51 9.26 6.31 6.56
CA GLY A 51 9.25 7.17 5.39
C GLY A 51 8.24 8.30 5.42
N ILE A 52 8.46 9.30 4.57
CA ILE A 52 7.55 10.43 4.32
C ILE A 52 7.50 10.63 2.80
N SER A 53 6.30 10.60 2.22
CA SER A 53 6.10 10.73 0.77
C SER A 53 4.88 11.57 0.46
N PHE A 54 4.98 12.44 -0.54
CA PHE A 54 3.82 13.12 -1.13
C PHE A 54 3.34 12.30 -2.34
N LEU A 55 2.10 11.81 -2.31
CA LEU A 55 1.57 10.89 -3.33
C LEU A 55 0.37 11.50 -4.06
N VAL A 56 0.17 11.08 -5.31
CA VAL A 56 -1.03 11.34 -6.11
C VAL A 56 -1.62 9.99 -6.52
N ARG A 57 -2.82 9.67 -6.05
CA ARG A 57 -3.56 8.47 -6.40
C ARG A 57 -4.86 8.80 -7.14
N ASP A 58 -5.05 8.20 -8.30
CA ASP A 58 -6.28 8.36 -9.09
C ASP A 58 -7.49 7.66 -8.45
N GLU A 59 -8.64 7.72 -9.11
CA GLU A 59 -9.89 7.05 -8.71
C GLU A 59 -9.79 5.52 -8.64
N ASN A 60 -8.78 4.92 -9.28
CA ASN A 60 -8.53 3.49 -9.30
C ASN A 60 -7.40 3.09 -8.33
N TRP A 61 -7.01 4.00 -7.42
CA TRP A 61 -5.89 3.83 -6.48
C TRP A 61 -4.50 3.70 -7.14
N GLY A 62 -4.40 3.93 -8.45
CA GLY A 62 -3.14 3.98 -9.17
C GLY A 62 -2.28 5.13 -8.67
N THR A 63 -1.02 4.86 -8.31
CA THR A 63 -0.09 5.91 -7.84
C THR A 63 0.70 6.47 -9.01
N ALA A 64 0.52 7.75 -9.31
CA ALA A 64 1.27 8.41 -10.38
C ALA A 64 2.73 8.61 -9.96
N THR A 65 3.67 8.15 -10.78
CA THR A 65 5.10 8.39 -10.56
C THR A 65 5.43 9.86 -10.79
N ALA A 66 6.00 10.50 -9.78
CA ALA A 66 6.47 11.87 -9.89
C ALA A 66 7.72 11.96 -10.78
N VAL A 67 7.71 12.92 -11.70
CA VAL A 67 8.90 13.34 -12.44
C VAL A 67 9.43 14.60 -11.77
N LEU A 68 10.64 14.52 -11.22
CA LEU A 68 11.31 15.65 -10.56
C LEU A 68 12.06 16.51 -11.57
N ASP A 69 11.95 17.83 -11.39
CA ASP A 69 12.74 18.86 -12.05
C ASP A 69 13.32 19.83 -11.01
N ASP A 70 14.30 20.63 -11.42
CA ASP A 70 14.96 21.65 -10.59
C ASP A 70 15.43 21.14 -9.20
N LEU A 71 15.91 19.89 -9.14
CA LEU A 71 16.39 19.28 -7.90
C LEU A 71 17.69 19.94 -7.44
N HIS A 72 17.62 20.60 -6.29
CA HIS A 72 18.75 21.18 -5.57
C HIS A 72 18.89 20.53 -4.19
N ILE A 73 20.10 20.08 -3.88
CA ILE A 73 20.45 19.49 -2.59
C ILE A 73 21.70 20.21 -2.06
N ASP A 74 21.57 20.88 -0.91
CA ASP A 74 22.69 21.43 -0.14
C ASP A 74 22.84 20.63 1.15
N GLU A 75 24.01 20.04 1.36
CA GLU A 75 24.31 19.19 2.51
C GLU A 75 25.56 19.70 3.21
N ARG A 76 25.42 20.00 4.50
CA ARG A 76 26.46 20.53 5.37
C ARG A 76 26.54 19.68 6.63
N LEU A 77 27.53 19.97 7.47
CA LEU A 77 27.76 19.19 8.69
C LEU A 77 26.52 19.12 9.61
N ASP A 78 25.87 20.26 9.84
CA ASP A 78 24.80 20.39 10.84
C ASP A 78 23.40 20.58 10.23
N VAL A 79 23.30 20.64 8.90
CA VAL A 79 22.05 20.93 8.19
C VAL A 79 22.10 20.38 6.78
N PHE A 80 20.96 19.91 6.28
CA PHE A 80 20.75 19.72 4.85
C PHE A 80 19.46 20.38 4.41
N SER A 81 19.39 20.71 3.13
CA SER A 81 18.18 21.18 2.48
C SER A 81 18.02 20.53 1.10
N VAL A 82 16.78 20.24 0.74
CA VAL A 82 16.39 19.76 -0.59
C VAL A 82 15.26 20.64 -1.10
N ALA A 83 15.35 21.08 -2.34
CA ALA A 83 14.27 21.73 -3.05
C ALA A 83 14.12 21.10 -4.42
N TYR A 84 12.88 20.88 -4.87
CA TYR A 84 12.59 20.43 -6.22
C TYR A 84 11.18 20.83 -6.60
N ARG A 85 10.90 20.80 -7.91
CA ARG A 85 9.55 20.78 -8.43
C ARG A 85 9.28 19.38 -8.98
N ALA A 86 8.02 18.97 -8.93
CA ALA A 86 7.61 17.66 -9.40
C ALA A 86 6.30 17.74 -10.15
N THR A 87 6.17 16.89 -11.15
CA THR A 87 4.96 16.72 -11.96
C THR A 87 4.45 15.28 -11.81
N CYS A 88 3.18 15.12 -11.47
CA CYS A 88 2.48 13.84 -11.52
C CYS A 88 1.41 13.89 -12.62
N SER A 89 1.51 12.95 -13.56
CA SER A 89 0.52 12.75 -14.61
C SER A 89 -0.25 11.46 -14.32
N ALA A 90 -1.46 11.60 -13.78
CA ALA A 90 -2.38 10.49 -13.60
C ALA A 90 -3.30 10.38 -14.84
N THR A 91 -3.97 9.25 -15.00
CA THR A 91 -5.03 9.10 -16.02
C THR A 91 -6.16 10.12 -15.82
N SER A 92 -6.36 10.54 -14.58
CA SER A 92 -7.45 11.38 -14.12
C SER A 92 -7.16 12.88 -14.05
N GLY A 93 -5.92 13.29 -14.37
CA GLY A 93 -5.50 14.68 -14.36
C GLY A 93 -4.01 14.86 -14.08
N ARG A 94 -3.58 16.13 -14.03
CA ARG A 94 -2.18 16.51 -13.82
C ARG A 94 -2.03 17.44 -12.63
N LEU A 95 -1.07 17.12 -11.75
CA LEU A 95 -0.69 17.91 -10.58
C LEU A 95 0.78 18.31 -10.68
N VAL A 96 1.07 19.55 -10.33
CA VAL A 96 2.43 20.03 -10.11
C VAL A 96 2.57 20.42 -8.64
N TYR A 97 3.74 20.17 -8.06
CA TYR A 97 4.02 20.64 -6.71
C TYR A 97 5.48 21.04 -6.54
N GLN A 98 5.71 21.98 -5.64
CA GLN A 98 7.03 22.45 -5.23
C GLN A 98 7.31 21.96 -3.82
N VAL A 99 8.52 21.44 -3.61
CA VAL A 99 8.93 20.84 -2.35
C VAL A 99 10.08 21.59 -1.74
N ARG A 100 10.04 21.71 -0.41
CA ARG A 100 11.18 22.11 0.42
C ARG A 100 11.31 21.13 1.58
N ILE A 101 12.50 20.56 1.71
CA ILE A 101 12.88 19.68 2.81
C ILE A 101 14.07 20.32 3.52
N SER A 102 14.07 20.27 4.85
CA SER A 102 15.20 20.69 5.67
C SER A 102 15.36 19.75 6.85
N GLY A 103 16.60 19.36 7.16
CA GLY A 103 16.93 18.64 8.39
C GLY A 103 18.12 19.28 9.10
N SER A 104 18.13 19.24 10.43
CA SER A 104 19.17 19.84 11.27
C SER A 104 19.73 18.86 12.30
N SER A 105 20.91 19.18 12.85
CA SER A 105 21.64 18.33 13.80
C SER A 105 20.98 18.15 15.17
N ASP A 106 19.93 18.92 15.47
CA ASP A 106 19.06 18.70 16.63
C ASP A 106 17.99 17.63 16.39
N GLY A 107 17.96 17.00 15.20
CA GLY A 107 16.98 15.99 14.83
C GLY A 107 15.68 16.55 14.28
N ALA A 108 15.55 17.87 14.11
CA ALA A 108 14.39 18.45 13.46
C ALA A 108 14.41 18.18 11.96
N LEU A 109 13.24 17.88 11.40
CA LEU A 109 13.02 17.69 9.96
C LEU A 109 11.73 18.40 9.57
N ALA A 110 11.70 19.06 8.43
CA ALA A 110 10.49 19.59 7.83
C ALA A 110 10.42 19.18 6.35
N PHE A 111 9.25 18.74 5.91
CA PHE A 111 8.94 18.41 4.52
C PHE A 111 7.66 19.14 4.14
N ALA A 112 7.79 20.22 3.39
CA ALA A 112 6.68 21.03 2.89
C ALA A 112 6.46 20.79 1.40
N ALA A 113 5.19 20.72 0.99
CA ALA A 113 4.77 20.67 -0.40
C ALA A 113 3.67 21.70 -0.66
N GLU A 114 3.87 22.57 -1.65
CA GLU A 114 2.83 23.42 -2.24
C GLU A 114 2.40 22.81 -3.57
N ALA A 115 1.14 22.42 -3.69
CA ALA A 115 0.61 21.69 -4.83
C ALA A 115 -0.46 22.50 -5.57
N GLU A 116 -0.47 22.40 -6.89
CA GLU A 116 -1.39 23.07 -7.81
C GLU A 116 -1.82 22.10 -8.93
N PRO A 117 -3.12 21.79 -9.05
CA PRO A 117 -3.63 21.04 -10.19
C PRO A 117 -3.56 21.87 -11.48
N GLU A 118 -2.86 21.38 -12.52
CA GLU A 118 -2.83 22.03 -13.84
C GLU A 118 -4.11 21.75 -14.65
N THR A 119 -4.77 20.63 -14.32
CA THR A 119 -6.12 20.27 -14.75
C THR A 119 -6.97 20.01 -13.53
N ASP A 120 -8.29 19.90 -13.71
CA ASP A 120 -9.08 19.20 -12.70
C ASP A 120 -8.50 17.79 -12.52
N LEU A 121 -8.34 17.37 -11.27
CA LEU A 121 -7.81 16.06 -10.91
C LEU A 121 -8.84 15.32 -10.06
N LEU A 122 -9.28 14.16 -10.55
CA LEU A 122 -10.08 13.22 -9.76
C LEU A 122 -9.13 12.28 -9.01
N THR A 123 -9.26 12.18 -7.69
CA THR A 123 -8.29 11.48 -6.85
C THR A 123 -8.96 10.80 -5.66
N ASN A 124 -8.49 9.61 -5.30
CA ASN A 124 -8.82 8.98 -4.01
C ASN A 124 -7.94 9.52 -2.88
N ARG A 125 -6.70 9.92 -3.22
CA ARG A 125 -5.72 10.45 -2.26
C ARG A 125 -4.67 11.29 -2.96
N THR A 126 -4.57 12.55 -2.57
CA THR A 126 -3.45 13.41 -2.94
C THR A 126 -2.92 14.13 -1.71
N GLY A 127 -1.64 13.93 -1.39
CA GLY A 127 -0.99 14.54 -0.24
C GLY A 127 0.01 13.63 0.46
N PHE A 128 0.43 14.04 1.66
CA PHE A 128 1.42 13.29 2.43
C PHE A 128 0.90 11.97 2.99
N ILE A 129 1.82 11.00 3.02
CA ILE A 129 1.76 9.85 3.90
C ILE A 129 3.02 9.80 4.76
N VAL A 130 2.90 9.23 5.95
CA VAL A 130 4.00 8.99 6.88
C VAL A 130 3.97 7.53 7.29
N LEU A 131 5.10 6.85 7.16
CA LEU A 131 5.27 5.46 7.55
C LEU A 131 6.03 5.40 8.87
N HIS A 132 5.51 4.63 9.83
CA HIS A 132 6.10 4.42 11.15
C HIS A 132 6.61 2.97 11.25
N PRO A 133 7.84 2.75 11.76
CA PRO A 133 8.45 1.42 11.79
C PRO A 133 7.72 0.47 12.78
N ILE A 134 7.32 -0.72 12.33
CA ILE A 134 6.62 -1.70 13.19
C ILE A 134 7.50 -2.19 14.34
N GLU A 135 8.76 -2.56 14.05
CA GLU A 135 9.63 -3.29 14.98
C GLU A 135 9.82 -2.58 16.33
N ALA A 136 9.96 -1.26 16.29
CA ALA A 136 10.16 -0.46 17.49
C ALA A 136 8.84 -0.02 18.17
N LEU A 137 7.71 -0.07 17.46
CA LEU A 137 6.48 0.62 17.87
C LEU A 137 5.31 -0.30 18.23
N ALA A 138 5.24 -1.52 17.72
CA ALA A 138 4.13 -2.42 18.00
C ALA A 138 3.93 -2.63 19.51
N GLY A 139 2.69 -2.42 19.99
CA GLY A 139 2.33 -2.49 21.40
C GLY A 139 2.90 -1.38 22.30
N LYS A 140 3.60 -0.38 21.74
CA LYS A 140 4.21 0.71 22.51
C LYS A 140 3.27 1.90 22.69
N PRO A 141 3.48 2.71 23.75
CA PRO A 141 2.76 3.95 23.95
C PRO A 141 2.90 4.93 22.78
N VAL A 142 1.78 5.57 22.44
CA VAL A 142 1.71 6.66 21.48
C VAL A 142 0.83 7.77 22.04
N LYS A 143 1.25 9.02 21.87
CA LYS A 143 0.41 10.19 22.12
C LYS A 143 -0.14 10.68 20.80
N VAL A 144 -1.46 10.78 20.69
CA VAL A 144 -2.16 11.29 19.51
C VAL A 144 -2.70 12.67 19.87
N LEU A 145 -2.17 13.69 19.21
CA LEU A 145 -2.79 15.01 19.22
C LEU A 145 -3.81 15.03 18.08
N HIS A 146 -5.06 15.32 18.41
CA HIS A 146 -6.16 15.41 17.47
C HIS A 146 -6.29 16.83 16.89
N GLU A 147 -6.96 16.96 15.74
CA GLU A 147 -7.20 18.23 15.04
C GLU A 147 -7.95 19.28 15.86
N ASP A 148 -8.78 18.83 16.81
CA ASP A 148 -9.51 19.70 17.74
C ASP A 148 -8.68 20.13 18.96
N GLY A 149 -7.43 19.68 19.05
CA GLY A 149 -6.50 19.97 20.13
C GLY A 149 -6.57 19.01 21.32
N HIS A 150 -7.40 17.96 21.27
CA HIS A 150 -7.41 16.91 22.28
C HIS A 150 -6.16 16.03 22.20
N ASP A 151 -5.56 15.76 23.36
CA ASP A 151 -4.46 14.80 23.50
C ASP A 151 -4.98 13.45 24.02
N GLU A 152 -4.68 12.39 23.29
CA GLU A 152 -4.97 11.00 23.65
C GLU A 152 -3.66 10.25 23.94
N LEU A 153 -3.59 9.54 25.06
CA LEU A 153 -2.56 8.52 25.28
C LEU A 153 -3.13 7.14 24.96
N SER A 154 -2.49 6.45 24.03
CA SER A 154 -2.93 5.14 23.53
C SER A 154 -1.74 4.20 23.30
N LEU A 155 -1.98 3.06 22.65
CA LEU A 155 -0.97 2.10 22.24
C LEU A 155 -1.05 1.87 20.73
N PHE A 156 0.10 1.76 20.06
CA PHE A 156 0.11 1.18 18.72
C PHE A 156 -0.43 -0.26 18.77
N PRO A 157 -1.20 -0.71 17.76
CA PRO A 157 -1.72 -2.07 17.73
C PRO A 157 -0.62 -3.13 17.78
N ASP A 158 -0.57 -3.95 18.82
CA ASP A 158 0.43 -5.04 18.91
C ASP A 158 0.20 -6.08 17.79
N HIS A 159 -1.04 -6.59 17.72
CA HIS A 159 -1.51 -7.43 16.62
C HIS A 159 -2.03 -6.61 15.44
N ILE A 160 -2.18 -7.25 14.28
CA ILE A 160 -2.75 -6.63 13.09
C ILE A 160 -4.17 -6.17 13.41
N ASP A 161 -4.40 -4.86 13.33
CA ASP A 161 -5.73 -4.28 13.48
C ASP A 161 -6.33 -4.03 12.09
N PRO A 162 -7.42 -4.73 11.71
CA PRO A 162 -8.06 -4.54 10.41
C PRO A 162 -8.83 -3.21 10.29
N LYS A 163 -8.92 -2.42 11.35
CA LYS A 163 -9.64 -1.13 11.39
C LYS A 163 -8.68 0.05 11.17
N CYS A 164 -9.21 1.26 11.34
CA CYS A 164 -8.47 2.51 11.39
C CYS A 164 -8.08 2.80 12.84
N PRO A 165 -6.81 2.62 13.28
CA PRO A 165 -6.45 2.70 14.71
C PRO A 165 -6.64 4.10 15.31
N PHE A 166 -6.31 5.15 14.54
CA PHE A 166 -6.41 6.54 14.98
C PHE A 166 -7.01 7.40 13.87
N THR A 167 -7.86 8.35 14.24
CA THR A 167 -8.52 9.28 13.32
C THR A 167 -8.24 10.72 13.70
N ASP A 168 -8.41 11.66 12.77
CA ASP A 168 -8.31 13.11 13.01
C ASP A 168 -7.00 13.54 13.67
N ILE A 169 -5.91 12.94 13.20
CA ILE A 169 -4.57 13.11 13.73
C ILE A 169 -3.98 14.44 13.24
N ARG A 170 -3.57 15.29 14.20
CA ARG A 170 -2.67 16.44 14.00
C ARG A 170 -1.22 16.04 14.20
N ALA A 171 -0.91 15.27 15.24
CA ALA A 171 0.44 14.79 15.51
C ALA A 171 0.47 13.43 16.20
N LEU A 172 1.52 12.67 15.97
CA LEU A 172 1.83 11.44 16.68
C LEU A 172 3.17 11.59 17.38
N SER A 173 3.20 11.29 18.68
CA SER A 173 4.45 11.23 19.43
C SER A 173 4.70 9.81 19.94
N HIS A 174 5.91 9.30 19.68
CA HIS A 174 6.34 7.98 20.16
C HIS A 174 7.74 8.07 20.77
N GLU A 175 8.01 7.16 21.69
CA GLU A 175 9.31 7.09 22.35
C GLU A 175 10.31 6.33 21.47
N ILE A 176 11.46 6.95 21.19
CA ILE A 176 12.55 6.34 20.40
C ILE A 176 13.65 5.75 21.29
N ALA A 177 13.73 6.22 22.52
CA ALA A 177 14.58 5.72 23.60
C ALA A 177 14.00 6.23 24.94
N PRO A 178 14.31 5.61 26.10
CA PRO A 178 13.74 6.02 27.38
C PRO A 178 13.88 7.53 27.66
N GLY A 179 12.75 8.22 27.80
CA GLY A 179 12.64 9.67 28.02
C GLY A 179 12.80 10.54 26.78
N ILE A 180 12.91 9.96 25.59
CA ILE A 180 13.20 10.67 24.34
C ILE A 180 12.07 10.43 23.35
N TRP A 181 11.36 11.50 23.02
CA TRP A 181 10.13 11.45 22.24
C TRP A 181 10.32 12.11 20.89
N ALA A 182 9.97 11.39 19.84
CA ALA A 182 9.82 11.93 18.50
C ALA A 182 8.36 12.30 18.25
N THR A 183 8.11 13.54 17.87
CA THR A 183 6.79 14.07 17.53
C THR A 183 6.74 14.39 16.05
N CYS A 184 5.86 13.70 15.32
CA CYS A 184 5.56 13.95 13.92
C CYS A 184 4.25 14.73 13.81
N THR A 185 4.33 16.00 13.42
CA THR A 185 3.18 16.88 13.19
C THR A 185 2.86 16.95 11.70
N MET A 186 1.58 16.86 11.36
CA MET A 186 1.11 16.85 9.98
C MET A 186 0.11 18.00 9.78
N ASP A 187 0.43 18.87 8.83
CA ASP A 187 -0.31 20.09 8.54
C ASP A 187 -0.91 20.11 7.14
N GLY A 188 -2.08 20.76 7.03
CA GLY A 188 -2.78 21.05 5.79
C GLY A 188 -4.09 20.29 5.57
N ASP A 189 -4.37 19.23 6.35
CA ASP A 189 -5.68 18.58 6.50
C ASP A 189 -5.62 17.59 7.68
N ALA A 190 -6.73 16.90 7.98
CA ALA A 190 -6.77 15.81 8.95
C ALA A 190 -6.12 14.54 8.38
N PHE A 191 -5.43 13.79 9.24
CA PHE A 191 -4.82 12.51 8.90
C PHE A 191 -5.49 11.36 9.67
N GLU A 192 -5.40 10.14 9.14
CA GLU A 192 -5.82 8.91 9.81
C GLU A 192 -4.72 7.85 9.71
N MET A 193 -4.78 6.85 10.59
CA MET A 193 -3.86 5.72 10.59
C MET A 193 -4.49 4.46 10.00
N GLU A 194 -3.66 3.71 9.28
CA GLU A 194 -3.91 2.34 8.85
C GLU A 194 -2.75 1.47 9.30
N ASP A 195 -3.08 0.27 9.78
CA ASP A 195 -2.10 -0.78 10.00
C ASP A 195 -1.81 -1.48 8.67
N GLN A 196 -0.68 -1.14 8.04
CA GLN A 196 -0.41 -1.66 6.71
C GLN A 196 -0.01 -3.14 6.68
N ARG A 197 0.12 -3.78 7.86
CA ARG A 197 0.31 -5.24 7.93
C ARG A 197 -0.88 -6.00 7.35
N ASN A 198 -2.07 -5.39 7.26
CA ASN A 198 -3.20 -5.94 6.50
C ASN A 198 -2.90 -6.09 4.99
N TRP A 199 -1.95 -5.32 4.47
CA TRP A 199 -1.46 -5.39 3.08
C TRP A 199 -0.03 -5.95 2.98
N SER A 200 0.43 -6.64 4.03
CA SER A 200 1.77 -7.23 4.15
C SER A 200 2.94 -6.24 4.20
N ASP A 201 2.69 -4.94 4.37
CA ASP A 201 3.74 -3.95 4.62
C ASP A 201 4.15 -3.94 6.10
N ALA A 202 5.45 -3.78 6.37
CA ALA A 202 6.00 -3.73 7.72
C ALA A 202 6.03 -2.30 8.31
N SER A 203 4.90 -1.59 8.22
CA SER A 203 4.71 -0.22 8.74
C SER A 203 3.28 0.05 9.22
N TYR A 204 3.14 0.99 10.16
CA TYR A 204 1.89 1.76 10.26
C TYR A 204 1.95 2.92 9.27
N LYS A 205 0.82 3.31 8.71
CA LYS A 205 0.73 4.45 7.80
C LYS A 205 -0.23 5.47 8.33
N THR A 206 0.24 6.70 8.47
CA THR A 206 -0.61 7.87 8.59
C THR A 206 -0.80 8.48 7.20
N TYR A 207 -2.02 8.80 6.82
CA TYR A 207 -2.33 9.34 5.49
C TYR A 207 -3.36 10.46 5.55
N VAL A 208 -3.28 11.34 4.55
CA VAL A 208 -4.32 12.31 4.22
C VAL A 208 -5.17 11.80 3.04
N ARG A 209 -6.40 12.24 2.82
CA ARG A 209 -7.35 12.74 3.82
C ARG A 209 -8.12 11.54 4.42
N PRO A 210 -8.95 11.73 5.45
CA PRO A 210 -9.72 10.66 6.07
C PRO A 210 -10.54 9.85 5.05
N LEU A 211 -10.49 8.52 5.12
CA LEU A 211 -11.21 7.62 4.19
C LEU A 211 -12.73 7.67 4.39
N ARG A 212 -13.18 8.10 5.57
CA ARG A 212 -14.60 8.34 5.87
C ARG A 212 -15.22 9.52 5.11
N ARG A 213 -14.40 10.41 4.53
CA ARG A 213 -14.89 11.49 3.65
C ARG A 213 -15.13 10.92 2.24
N PRO A 214 -16.09 11.44 1.46
CA PRO A 214 -16.38 10.90 0.13
C PRO A 214 -15.13 10.81 -0.77
N TRP A 215 -14.99 9.71 -1.49
CA TRP A 215 -13.95 9.50 -2.50
C TRP A 215 -14.52 8.71 -3.71
N PRO A 216 -13.99 8.92 -4.93
CA PRO A 216 -12.99 9.92 -5.29
C PRO A 216 -13.50 11.35 -5.11
N TYR A 217 -12.58 12.32 -4.99
CA TYR A 217 -12.89 13.74 -4.90
C TYR A 217 -12.12 14.54 -5.96
N ARG A 218 -12.63 15.73 -6.29
CA ARG A 218 -12.04 16.62 -7.29
C ARG A 218 -11.16 17.67 -6.63
N LEU A 219 -9.93 17.80 -7.12
CA LEU A 219 -9.08 18.97 -6.91
C LEU A 219 -9.24 19.91 -8.12
N PRO A 220 -9.82 21.11 -7.96
CA PRO A 220 -10.04 22.03 -9.08
C PRO A 220 -8.73 22.57 -9.65
N LYS A 221 -8.71 22.76 -10.98
CA LYS A 221 -7.60 23.42 -11.67
C LYS A 221 -7.23 24.76 -11.02
N GLY A 222 -5.93 24.98 -10.80
CA GLY A 222 -5.36 26.23 -10.29
C GLY A 222 -5.59 26.47 -8.79
N GLN A 223 -6.33 25.59 -8.10
CA GLN A 223 -6.54 25.73 -6.66
C GLN A 223 -5.34 25.17 -5.90
N LYS A 224 -4.50 26.08 -5.42
CA LYS A 224 -3.33 25.74 -4.61
C LYS A 224 -3.71 25.22 -3.23
N PHE A 225 -2.92 24.28 -2.73
CA PHE A 225 -2.95 23.88 -1.33
C PHE A 225 -1.54 23.55 -0.84
N THR A 226 -1.36 23.59 0.47
CA THR A 226 -0.05 23.35 1.11
C THR A 226 -0.22 22.34 2.20
N GLN A 227 0.72 21.40 2.27
CA GLN A 227 0.84 20.48 3.40
C GLN A 227 2.28 20.49 3.90
N VAL A 228 2.45 20.18 5.19
CA VAL A 228 3.78 20.10 5.80
C VAL A 228 3.81 18.96 6.80
N VAL A 229 4.85 18.14 6.74
CA VAL A 229 5.19 17.18 7.80
C VAL A 229 6.41 17.70 8.54
N ARG A 230 6.34 17.76 9.88
CA ARG A 230 7.44 18.18 10.74
C ARG A 230 7.76 17.09 11.75
N LEU A 231 9.04 16.77 11.89
CA LEU A 231 9.55 15.93 12.96
C LEU A 231 10.31 16.81 13.94
N HIS A 232 10.02 16.64 15.23
CA HIS A 232 10.80 17.22 16.31
C HIS A 232 11.13 16.12 17.32
N VAL A 233 12.34 16.17 17.88
CA VAL A 233 12.76 15.24 18.93
C VAL A 233 12.99 16.03 20.22
N SER A 234 12.35 15.57 21.29
CA SER A 234 12.50 16.13 22.62
C SER A 234 13.25 15.16 23.54
N GLY A 235 14.12 15.71 24.39
CA GLY A 235 15.08 14.94 25.18
C GLY A 235 16.49 15.00 24.60
N THR A 236 17.46 14.40 25.29
CA THR A 236 18.86 14.38 24.84
C THR A 236 19.32 12.94 24.67
N LEU A 237 19.54 12.53 23.42
CA LEU A 237 20.22 11.28 23.12
C LEU A 237 21.67 11.38 23.59
N ARG A 238 22.10 10.45 24.43
CA ARG A 238 23.53 10.29 24.73
C ARG A 238 24.20 9.68 23.50
N ALA A 239 25.29 10.27 23.05
CA ALA A 239 26.05 9.77 21.90
C ALA A 239 26.43 8.29 22.12
N GLY A 240 26.13 7.43 21.14
CA GLY A 240 26.41 5.99 21.22
C GLY A 240 25.37 5.17 21.99
N ALA A 241 24.19 5.74 22.30
CA ALA A 241 23.05 5.00 22.85
C ALA A 241 22.40 4.05 21.82
N SER A 242 22.74 4.19 20.55
CA SER A 242 22.32 3.27 19.50
C SER A 242 23.11 1.96 19.57
N GLU A 243 22.50 0.95 20.15
CA GLU A 243 22.93 -0.44 20.00
C GLU A 243 22.56 -1.02 18.62
N ASN A 244 21.87 -0.26 17.76
CA ASN A 244 21.37 -0.74 16.48
C ASN A 244 22.48 -0.76 15.41
N ARG A 245 23.51 -1.58 15.66
CA ARG A 245 24.39 -2.08 14.62
C ARG A 245 23.53 -2.93 13.72
N ASN A 246 23.17 -2.44 12.55
CA ASN A 246 22.54 -3.22 11.49
C ASN A 246 23.45 -4.43 11.25
N PRO A 247 23.22 -5.59 11.90
CA PRO A 247 24.19 -6.66 11.90
C PRO A 247 24.16 -7.22 10.48
N LEU A 248 25.31 -7.71 9.99
CA LEU A 248 25.31 -8.50 8.77
C LEU A 248 24.33 -9.66 8.97
N ILE A 249 23.23 -9.65 8.21
CA ILE A 249 22.25 -10.73 8.20
C ILE A 249 22.79 -11.79 7.24
N ASP A 250 23.31 -12.88 7.80
CA ASP A 250 23.72 -14.03 7.01
C ASP A 250 22.50 -14.90 6.69
N LEU A 251 22.03 -14.82 5.43
CA LEU A 251 20.96 -15.67 4.92
C LEU A 251 21.54 -16.99 4.40
N THR A 252 21.05 -18.11 4.92
CA THR A 252 21.41 -19.45 4.44
C THR A 252 20.15 -20.24 4.08
N ILE A 253 20.22 -21.04 3.01
CA ILE A 253 19.15 -21.96 2.64
C ILE A 253 19.29 -23.21 3.49
N GLY A 254 18.35 -23.42 4.41
CA GLY A 254 18.29 -24.61 5.25
C GLY A 254 17.77 -25.85 4.53
N ARG A 255 17.64 -26.96 5.28
CA ARG A 255 16.94 -28.16 4.81
C ARG A 255 15.44 -27.88 4.62
N PRO A 256 14.73 -28.62 3.75
CA PRO A 256 13.27 -28.52 3.66
C PRO A 256 12.61 -28.75 5.03
N VAL A 257 11.70 -27.84 5.42
CA VAL A 257 10.97 -27.90 6.72
C VAL A 257 9.47 -28.15 6.55
N GLY A 258 8.96 -28.19 5.32
CA GLY A 258 7.55 -28.36 5.04
C GLY A 258 7.24 -28.20 3.55
N GLN A 259 5.96 -28.21 3.22
CA GLN A 259 5.46 -27.91 1.88
C GLN A 259 4.81 -26.53 1.89
N VAL A 260 5.08 -25.73 0.85
CA VAL A 260 4.35 -24.49 0.63
C VAL A 260 2.91 -24.79 0.21
N PRO A 261 1.93 -23.91 0.52
CA PRO A 261 0.56 -24.07 0.04
C PRO A 261 0.48 -24.21 -1.48
N ARG A 262 -0.54 -24.92 -1.96
CA ARG A 262 -0.81 -25.07 -3.39
C ARG A 262 -1.02 -23.69 -4.03
N VAL A 263 -0.29 -23.40 -5.09
CA VAL A 263 -0.45 -22.15 -5.84
C VAL A 263 -1.52 -22.34 -6.92
N GLY A 264 -2.51 -21.45 -6.92
CA GLY A 264 -3.60 -21.44 -7.88
C GLY A 264 -3.70 -20.12 -8.62
N VAL A 265 -4.69 -20.03 -9.51
CA VAL A 265 -4.98 -18.83 -10.30
C VAL A 265 -6.48 -18.51 -10.23
N GLY A 266 -6.83 -17.22 -10.17
CA GLY A 266 -8.21 -16.78 -10.34
C GLY A 266 -8.58 -16.73 -11.81
N VAL A 267 -9.78 -17.18 -12.16
CA VAL A 267 -10.35 -17.13 -13.51
C VAL A 267 -11.72 -16.48 -13.42
N ALA A 268 -11.77 -15.17 -13.67
CA ALA A 268 -13.01 -14.42 -13.78
C ALA A 268 -13.89 -14.98 -14.91
N GLY A 269 -15.21 -14.80 -14.82
CA GLY A 269 -16.16 -15.35 -15.80
C GLY A 269 -15.91 -14.87 -17.22
N ASP A 270 -15.71 -13.57 -17.38
CA ASP A 270 -15.43 -12.89 -18.66
C ASP A 270 -14.08 -13.27 -19.28
N GLU A 271 -13.09 -13.60 -18.44
CA GLU A 271 -11.75 -14.01 -18.88
C GLU A 271 -11.64 -15.52 -19.18
N ALA A 272 -12.64 -16.33 -18.81
CA ALA A 272 -12.57 -17.79 -18.92
C ALA A 272 -12.37 -18.27 -20.37
N ARG A 273 -13.05 -17.64 -21.33
CA ARG A 273 -12.90 -17.94 -22.76
C ARG A 273 -11.55 -17.48 -23.28
N HIS A 274 -11.11 -16.28 -22.92
CA HIS A 274 -9.82 -15.75 -23.36
C HIS A 274 -8.64 -16.61 -22.85
N ALA A 275 -8.74 -17.12 -21.62
CA ALA A 275 -7.74 -18.04 -21.08
C ALA A 275 -7.56 -19.30 -21.97
N LEU A 276 -8.65 -19.84 -22.53
CA LEU A 276 -8.59 -20.99 -23.45
C LEU A 276 -7.91 -20.68 -24.78
N GLU A 277 -7.84 -19.42 -25.19
CA GLU A 277 -7.11 -18.97 -26.38
C GLU A 277 -5.58 -18.99 -26.18
N SER A 278 -5.13 -19.10 -24.92
CA SER A 278 -3.71 -19.14 -24.54
C SER A 278 -3.29 -20.45 -23.84
N PRO A 279 -3.52 -21.63 -24.46
CA PRO A 279 -3.39 -22.92 -23.78
C PRO A 279 -1.95 -23.27 -23.41
N GLU A 280 -0.97 -22.81 -24.18
CA GLU A 280 0.45 -23.03 -23.87
C GLU A 280 0.89 -22.29 -22.60
N LEU A 281 0.37 -21.09 -22.37
CA LEU A 281 0.70 -20.31 -21.16
C LEU A 281 0.10 -20.97 -19.92
N LEU A 282 -1.16 -21.39 -19.97
CA LEU A 282 -1.82 -22.08 -18.88
C LEU A 282 -1.11 -23.39 -18.49
N ARG A 283 -0.70 -24.19 -19.50
CA ARG A 283 0.09 -25.41 -19.25
C ARG A 283 1.44 -25.11 -18.61
N ARG A 284 2.12 -24.04 -19.05
CA ARG A 284 3.42 -23.62 -18.50
C ARG A 284 3.30 -23.06 -17.09
N MET A 285 2.21 -22.35 -16.78
CA MET A 285 1.91 -21.86 -15.44
C MET A 285 1.65 -23.02 -14.47
N ALA A 286 1.06 -24.11 -14.96
CA ALA A 286 0.78 -25.33 -14.21
C ALA A 286 0.08 -25.05 -12.85
N PRO A 287 -1.05 -24.32 -12.84
CA PRO A 287 -1.76 -24.02 -11.61
C PRO A 287 -2.19 -25.33 -10.94
N GLN A 288 -2.07 -25.40 -9.62
CA GLN A 288 -2.50 -26.58 -8.88
C GLN A 288 -4.01 -26.58 -8.64
N TRP A 289 -4.64 -25.40 -8.67
CA TRP A 289 -6.08 -25.19 -8.60
C TRP A 289 -6.46 -23.85 -9.25
N MET A 290 -7.73 -23.70 -9.61
CA MET A 290 -8.30 -22.49 -10.19
C MET A 290 -9.49 -22.02 -9.35
N VAL A 291 -9.54 -20.74 -9.04
CA VAL A 291 -10.74 -20.09 -8.47
C VAL A 291 -11.57 -19.57 -9.63
N CYS A 292 -12.64 -20.26 -9.95
CA CYS A 292 -13.49 -20.00 -11.09
C CYS A 292 -14.75 -19.25 -10.63
N GLN A 293 -15.02 -18.06 -11.18
CA GLN A 293 -16.07 -17.18 -10.69
C GLN A 293 -17.35 -17.21 -11.54
N VAL A 294 -18.48 -17.52 -10.91
CA VAL A 294 -19.82 -17.33 -11.47
C VAL A 294 -20.47 -16.15 -10.77
N ASP A 295 -20.80 -15.11 -11.52
CA ASP A 295 -21.55 -13.95 -11.02
C ASP A 295 -22.96 -13.93 -11.61
N LEU A 296 -23.94 -14.29 -10.77
CA LEU A 296 -25.33 -14.41 -11.19
C LEU A 296 -25.95 -13.08 -11.59
N ARG A 297 -25.36 -11.95 -11.21
CA ARG A 297 -25.82 -10.61 -11.63
C ARG A 297 -25.58 -10.37 -13.12
N PHE A 298 -24.54 -10.99 -13.67
CA PHE A 298 -24.21 -10.92 -15.09
C PHE A 298 -24.80 -12.07 -15.91
N GLY A 299 -25.59 -12.95 -15.28
CA GLY A 299 -26.18 -14.10 -15.95
C GLY A 299 -25.18 -15.22 -16.24
N HIS A 300 -24.02 -15.22 -15.58
CA HIS A 300 -23.06 -16.31 -15.68
C HIS A 300 -23.66 -17.62 -15.14
N GLY A 301 -23.13 -18.76 -15.60
CA GLY A 301 -23.41 -20.06 -15.00
C GLY A 301 -23.50 -21.23 -15.97
N HIS A 302 -23.50 -21.01 -17.29
CA HIS A 302 -23.44 -22.12 -18.26
C HIS A 302 -22.13 -22.07 -19.06
N ASP A 303 -21.97 -21.04 -19.90
CA ASP A 303 -20.80 -20.83 -20.76
C ASP A 303 -19.49 -20.77 -19.96
N GLU A 304 -19.51 -20.12 -18.79
CA GLU A 304 -18.35 -20.02 -17.91
C GLU A 304 -17.99 -21.40 -17.34
N LEU A 305 -18.98 -22.18 -16.88
CA LEU A 305 -18.75 -23.53 -16.35
C LEU A 305 -18.20 -24.48 -17.42
N GLU A 306 -18.67 -24.37 -18.67
CA GLU A 306 -18.11 -25.13 -19.79
C GLU A 306 -16.63 -24.78 -20.03
N SER A 307 -16.33 -23.47 -19.98
CA SER A 307 -14.97 -22.95 -20.11
C SER A 307 -14.07 -23.44 -18.98
N TYR A 308 -14.55 -23.43 -17.73
CA TYR A 308 -13.84 -23.95 -16.56
C TYR A 308 -13.58 -25.45 -16.65
N ALA A 309 -14.55 -26.24 -17.15
CA ALA A 309 -14.34 -27.65 -17.40
C ALA A 309 -13.27 -27.91 -18.48
N ALA A 310 -13.23 -27.09 -19.53
CA ALA A 310 -12.18 -27.17 -20.54
C ALA A 310 -10.81 -26.78 -19.97
N LEU A 311 -10.73 -25.71 -19.17
CA LEU A 311 -9.50 -25.29 -18.49
C LEU A 311 -9.00 -26.35 -17.50
N ALA A 312 -9.89 -27.00 -16.76
CA ALA A 312 -9.54 -28.06 -15.82
C ALA A 312 -8.97 -29.28 -16.55
N ARG A 313 -9.56 -29.68 -17.68
CA ARG A 313 -9.02 -30.75 -18.54
C ARG A 313 -7.67 -30.37 -19.15
N LEU A 314 -7.50 -29.10 -19.53
CA LEU A 314 -6.29 -28.59 -20.16
C LEU A 314 -5.10 -28.58 -19.20
N THR A 315 -5.34 -28.19 -17.95
CA THR A 315 -4.30 -27.93 -16.93
C THR A 315 -4.12 -29.08 -15.94
N GLY A 316 -5.16 -29.89 -15.73
CA GLY A 316 -5.25 -30.86 -14.64
C GLY A 316 -5.46 -30.23 -13.26
N ALA A 317 -5.70 -28.91 -13.19
CA ALA A 317 -5.89 -28.19 -11.95
C ALA A 317 -7.25 -28.52 -11.31
N GLY A 318 -7.28 -28.50 -9.97
CA GLY A 318 -8.53 -28.49 -9.22
C GLY A 318 -9.38 -27.25 -9.53
N VAL A 319 -10.70 -27.35 -9.36
CA VAL A 319 -11.60 -26.20 -9.54
C VAL A 319 -12.28 -25.87 -8.22
N VAL A 320 -12.10 -24.64 -7.76
CA VAL A 320 -12.90 -24.04 -6.70
C VAL A 320 -13.88 -23.10 -7.36
N LEU A 321 -15.18 -23.33 -7.16
CA LEU A 321 -16.21 -22.48 -7.73
C LEU A 321 -16.58 -21.38 -6.73
N GLU A 322 -16.29 -20.15 -7.09
CA GLU A 322 -16.77 -18.96 -6.38
C GLU A 322 -18.07 -18.49 -7.03
N ILE A 323 -19.14 -18.36 -6.24
CA ILE A 323 -20.45 -17.94 -6.72
C ILE A 323 -20.86 -16.64 -6.04
N ILE A 324 -21.03 -15.59 -6.84
CA ILE A 324 -21.64 -14.33 -6.41
C ILE A 324 -23.14 -14.41 -6.72
N THR A 325 -23.97 -14.49 -5.69
CA THR A 325 -25.43 -14.48 -5.86
C THR A 325 -25.94 -13.07 -6.04
N LYS A 326 -27.12 -12.89 -6.63
CA LYS A 326 -27.82 -11.61 -6.72
C LYS A 326 -28.23 -11.09 -5.33
N GLY A 327 -28.19 -11.96 -4.32
CA GLY A 327 -28.50 -11.61 -2.94
C GLY A 327 -29.99 -11.44 -2.71
N THR A 328 -30.80 -12.26 -3.36
CA THR A 328 -32.24 -12.35 -3.07
C THR A 328 -32.47 -13.08 -1.75
N LEU A 329 -33.70 -13.04 -1.25
CA LEU A 329 -34.11 -13.83 -0.08
C LEU A 329 -34.41 -15.31 -0.43
N ASP A 330 -34.05 -15.76 -1.64
CA ASP A 330 -34.19 -17.15 -2.11
C ASP A 330 -32.85 -17.71 -2.63
N PRO A 331 -31.90 -18.04 -1.74
CA PRO A 331 -30.60 -18.56 -2.16
C PRO A 331 -30.70 -19.91 -2.87
N PHE A 332 -31.73 -20.72 -2.59
CA PHE A 332 -31.91 -22.01 -3.25
C PHE A 332 -32.31 -21.84 -4.71
N GLY A 333 -33.26 -20.94 -5.00
CA GLY A 333 -33.67 -20.63 -6.37
C GLY A 333 -32.53 -20.05 -7.21
N GLU A 334 -31.62 -19.30 -6.60
CA GLU A 334 -30.43 -18.78 -7.29
C GLU A 334 -29.36 -19.84 -7.57
N LEU A 335 -29.13 -20.77 -6.63
CA LEU A 335 -28.05 -21.74 -6.71
C LEU A 335 -28.42 -23.02 -7.46
N ALA A 336 -29.69 -23.41 -7.46
CA ALA A 336 -30.15 -24.64 -8.12
C ALA A 336 -29.76 -24.71 -9.62
N PRO A 337 -29.95 -23.66 -10.43
CA PRO A 337 -29.53 -23.68 -11.83
C PRO A 337 -28.02 -23.88 -12.02
N VAL A 338 -27.18 -23.30 -11.15
CA VAL A 338 -25.73 -23.48 -11.19
C VAL A 338 -25.36 -24.92 -10.84
N ALA A 339 -25.98 -25.49 -9.81
CA ALA A 339 -25.77 -26.88 -9.43
C ALA A 339 -26.17 -27.84 -10.54
N ASP A 340 -27.31 -27.62 -11.19
CA ASP A 340 -27.77 -28.44 -12.32
C ASP A 340 -26.81 -28.35 -13.51
N ALA A 341 -26.29 -27.16 -13.80
CA ALA A 341 -25.29 -26.95 -14.85
C ALA A 341 -23.97 -27.67 -14.54
N VAL A 342 -23.45 -27.56 -13.30
CA VAL A 342 -22.25 -28.30 -12.85
C VAL A 342 -22.42 -29.81 -13.02
N HIS A 343 -23.57 -30.36 -12.59
CA HIS A 343 -23.87 -31.79 -12.74
C HIS A 343 -23.95 -32.21 -14.20
N THR A 344 -24.64 -31.42 -15.04
CA THR A 344 -24.82 -31.71 -16.47
C THR A 344 -23.49 -31.70 -17.23
N ILE A 345 -22.61 -30.75 -16.92
CA ILE A 345 -21.27 -30.62 -17.52
C ILE A 345 -20.31 -31.71 -16.99
N GLY A 346 -20.61 -32.28 -15.81
CA GLY A 346 -19.73 -33.24 -15.14
C GLY A 346 -18.47 -32.60 -14.56
N LEU A 347 -18.56 -31.31 -14.19
CA LEU A 347 -17.43 -30.57 -13.62
C LEU A 347 -17.19 -31.01 -12.17
N LYS A 348 -15.99 -31.52 -11.88
CA LYS A 348 -15.59 -31.89 -10.53
C LYS A 348 -15.03 -30.69 -9.79
N LEU A 349 -15.69 -30.29 -8.71
CA LEU A 349 -15.28 -29.19 -7.86
C LEU A 349 -14.53 -29.72 -6.64
N GLU A 350 -13.43 -29.06 -6.27
CA GLU A 350 -12.72 -29.30 -5.01
C GLU A 350 -13.40 -28.57 -3.84
N ALA A 351 -13.93 -27.37 -4.09
CA ALA A 351 -14.66 -26.58 -3.12
C ALA A 351 -15.66 -25.63 -3.80
N VAL A 352 -16.60 -25.12 -3.01
CA VAL A 352 -17.56 -24.09 -3.41
C VAL A 352 -17.58 -23.00 -2.35
N SER A 353 -17.46 -21.75 -2.78
CA SER A 353 -17.61 -20.57 -1.93
C SER A 353 -18.77 -19.73 -2.48
N VAL A 354 -19.69 -19.33 -1.61
CA VAL A 354 -20.88 -18.57 -2.03
C VAL A 354 -20.91 -17.24 -1.28
N PHE A 355 -21.01 -16.16 -2.03
CA PHE A 355 -21.05 -14.80 -1.51
C PHE A 355 -22.28 -14.07 -2.06
N PRO A 356 -23.12 -13.46 -1.21
CA PRO A 356 -24.16 -12.56 -1.68
C PRO A 356 -23.54 -11.27 -2.26
N ALA A 357 -24.14 -10.69 -3.30
CA ALA A 357 -23.66 -9.46 -3.94
C ALA A 357 -23.41 -8.30 -2.95
N GLN A 358 -24.12 -8.28 -1.82
CA GLN A 358 -23.98 -7.31 -0.76
C GLN A 358 -22.60 -7.33 -0.09
N ASP A 359 -21.93 -8.49 -0.07
CA ASP A 359 -20.59 -8.67 0.51
C ASP A 359 -19.48 -8.14 -0.40
N MET A 360 -19.80 -7.73 -1.64
CA MET A 360 -18.84 -7.08 -2.54
C MET A 360 -18.53 -5.63 -2.16
N LYS A 361 -19.10 -5.14 -1.05
CA LYS A 361 -18.74 -3.84 -0.49
C LYS A 361 -17.49 -3.96 0.36
N SER A 362 -16.56 -3.02 0.18
CA SER A 362 -15.36 -2.90 1.00
C SER A 362 -15.73 -2.69 2.47
N VAL A 363 -14.88 -3.16 3.39
CA VAL A 363 -15.04 -2.92 4.85
C VAL A 363 -14.41 -1.59 5.29
N GLN A 364 -13.92 -0.80 4.33
CA GLN A 364 -13.29 0.49 4.59
C GLN A 364 -14.29 1.48 5.22
N PRO A 365 -13.82 2.43 6.06
CA PRO A 365 -14.68 3.44 6.66
C PRO A 365 -15.49 4.20 5.58
N GLY A 366 -16.81 4.08 5.63
CA GLY A 366 -17.75 4.77 4.72
C GLY A 366 -18.12 4.04 3.42
N ALA A 367 -17.71 2.77 3.25
CA ALA A 367 -18.05 1.93 2.09
C ALA A 367 -19.46 1.31 2.10
#